data_AF-D2TEF1-F1
#
_entry.id   AF-D2TEF1-F1
#
_cell.length_a   1.000
_cell.length_b   1.000
_cell.length_c   1.000
_cell.angle_alpha   90.00
_cell.angle_beta   90.00
_cell.angle_gamma   90.00
#
_symmetry.space_group_name_H-M   'P 1'
#
loop_
_entity.id
_entity.type
_entity.pdbx_description
1 polymer ?
#
loop_
_entity_poly.entity_id
_entity_poly.type
_entity_poly.pdbx_seq_one_letter_code
_entity_poly.pdbx_strand_id
1 'polypeptide(L)'
;MYADDPMTARATPKQAHDIVVKNLPTNLETLHKTGLFSDIRLYNREGVKLYSSLETPSISPKETLERELNRKYQGKKFNRLWRE
;
A
#
# COMPACT_ATOMS: atom_id res chain seq x y z
N MET A 1 20.57 11.73 8.17
CA MET A 1 20.50 12.91 7.29
C MET A 1 19.03 13.19 7.03
N TYR A 2 18.38 13.97 7.88
CA TYR A 2 17.10 14.60 7.56
C TYR A 2 17.35 16.09 7.62
N ALA A 3 17.03 16.78 6.52
CA ALA A 3 17.20 18.21 6.43
C ALA A 3 16.10 18.86 7.27
N ASP A 4 16.46 19.33 8.46
CA ASP A 4 15.68 20.29 9.23
C ASP A 4 15.78 21.68 8.56
N ASP A 5 15.44 21.77 7.27
CA ASP A 5 15.28 23.03 6.56
C ASP A 5 13.77 23.32 6.40
N PRO A 6 13.20 24.21 7.23
CA PRO A 6 11.79 24.59 7.17
C PRO A 6 11.34 25.05 5.78
N MET A 7 12.27 25.52 4.92
CA MET A 7 11.97 25.97 3.56
C MET A 7 11.70 24.83 2.58
N THR A 8 12.10 23.61 2.93
CA THR A 8 11.91 22.41 2.09
C THR A 8 10.81 21.49 2.60
N ALA A 9 10.40 21.64 3.87
CA ALA A 9 9.34 20.84 4.47
C ALA A 9 8.00 21.10 3.78
N ARG A 10 7.38 20.04 3.25
CA ARG A 10 6.08 20.06 2.59
C ARG A 10 5.23 18.91 3.13
N ALA A 11 4.07 19.23 3.71
CA ALA A 11 3.13 18.21 4.13
C ALA A 11 2.41 17.61 2.91
N THR A 12 2.29 16.29 2.86
CA THR A 12 1.43 15.62 1.89
C THR A 12 -0.03 15.86 2.28
N PRO A 13 -0.87 16.48 1.42
CA PRO A 13 -2.27 16.68 1.72
C PRO A 13 -2.98 15.33 1.97
N LYS A 14 -3.78 15.25 3.04
CA LYS A 14 -4.52 14.02 3.39
C LYS A 14 -5.37 13.51 2.21
N GLN A 15 -5.95 14.42 1.44
CA GLN A 15 -6.74 14.10 0.25
C GLN A 15 -5.92 13.30 -0.78
N ALA A 16 -4.66 13.67 -1.02
CA ALA A 16 -3.81 12.95 -1.96
C ALA A 16 -3.56 11.50 -1.51
N HIS A 17 -3.36 11.30 -0.21
CA HIS A 17 -3.24 9.96 0.38
C HIS A 17 -4.56 9.17 0.26
N ASP A 18 -5.68 9.76 0.67
CA ASP A 18 -6.98 9.07 0.71
C ASP A 18 -7.46 8.65 -0.69
N ILE A 19 -7.19 9.47 -1.72
CA ILE A 19 -7.51 9.14 -3.12
C ILE A 19 -6.76 7.88 -3.56
N VAL A 20 -5.47 7.77 -3.20
CA VAL A 20 -4.67 6.58 -3.53
C VAL A 20 -5.21 5.35 -2.81
N VAL A 21 -5.47 5.44 -1.50
CA VAL A 21 -6.01 4.32 -0.71
C VAL A 21 -7.34 3.82 -1.28
N LYS A 22 -8.21 4.73 -1.72
CA LYS A 22 -9.51 4.39 -2.30
C LYS A 22 -9.42 3.72 -3.67
N ASN A 23 -8.54 4.21 -4.54
CA ASN A 23 -8.53 3.82 -5.95
C ASN A 23 -7.55 2.66 -6.26
N LEU A 24 -6.50 2.49 -5.44
CA LEU A 24 -5.44 1.53 -5.71
C LEU A 24 -5.93 0.07 -5.87
N PRO A 25 -6.85 -0.46 -5.03
CA PRO A 25 -7.33 -1.83 -5.19
C PRO A 25 -8.05 -2.09 -6.52
N THR A 26 -8.94 -1.18 -6.92
CA THR A 26 -9.69 -1.27 -8.19
C THR A 26 -8.77 -1.09 -9.39
N ASN A 27 -7.78 -0.19 -9.30
CA ASN A 27 -6.81 0.01 -10.36
C ASN A 27 -5.96 -1.25 -10.58
N LEU A 28 -5.51 -1.92 -9.51
CA LEU A 28 -4.76 -3.17 -9.61
C LEU A 28 -5.57 -4.29 -10.23
N GLU A 29 -6.86 -4.41 -9.90
CA GLU A 29 -7.75 -5.38 -10.56
C GLU A 29 -7.88 -5.09 -12.05
N THR A 30 -7.97 -3.82 -12.43
CA THR A 30 -8.03 -3.39 -13.84
C THR A 30 -6.73 -3.76 -14.57
N LEU A 31 -5.56 -3.49 -13.96
CA LEU A 31 -4.26 -3.87 -14.51
C LEU A 31 -4.10 -5.40 -14.61
N HIS A 32 -4.60 -6.14 -13.63
CA HIS A 32 -4.61 -7.61 -13.68
C HIS A 32 -5.43 -8.13 -14.86
N LYS A 33 -6.62 -7.57 -15.09
CA LYS A 33 -7.50 -7.92 -16.23
C LYS A 33 -6.89 -7.56 -17.58
N THR A 34 -6.05 -6.53 -17.65
CA THR A 34 -5.38 -6.16 -18.90
C THR A 34 -4.33 -7.17 -19.35
N GLY A 35 -3.82 -8.02 -18.44
CA GLY A 35 -2.81 -9.03 -18.74
C GLY A 35 -1.47 -8.47 -19.23
N LEU A 36 -1.23 -7.17 -19.09
CA LEU A 36 0.00 -6.49 -19.55
C LEU A 36 1.23 -6.84 -18.71
N PHE A 37 1.01 -7.17 -17.44
CA PHE A 37 2.07 -7.49 -16.49
C PHE A 37 2.22 -9.00 -16.36
N SER A 38 3.45 -9.48 -16.43
CA SER A 38 3.77 -10.87 -16.16
C SER A 38 3.50 -11.27 -14.71
N ASP A 39 3.68 -10.35 -13.77
CA ASP A 39 3.43 -10.57 -12.35
C ASP A 39 3.16 -9.26 -11.61
N ILE A 40 2.09 -9.24 -10.80
CA ILE A 40 1.71 -8.15 -9.90
C ILE A 40 1.94 -8.63 -8.48
N ARG A 41 2.77 -7.92 -7.71
CA ARG A 41 3.17 -8.30 -6.35
C ARG A 41 2.77 -7.27 -5.32
N LEU A 42 2.39 -7.73 -4.13
CA LEU A 42 2.18 -6.89 -2.96
C LEU A 42 3.22 -7.25 -1.89
N TYR A 43 3.79 -6.23 -1.27
CA TYR A 43 4.80 -6.37 -0.22
C TYR A 43 4.39 -5.58 1.02
N ASN A 44 4.75 -6.09 2.20
CA ASN A 44 4.65 -5.33 3.44
C ASN A 44 5.89 -4.46 3.67
N ARG A 45 5.89 -3.70 4.77
CA ARG A 45 7.01 -2.82 5.15
C ARG A 45 8.29 -3.61 5.48
N GLU A 46 8.13 -4.86 5.88
CA GLU A 46 9.21 -5.79 6.18
C GLU A 46 9.76 -6.51 4.93
N GLY A 47 9.27 -6.19 3.72
CA GLY A 47 9.73 -6.78 2.45
C GLY A 47 9.20 -8.19 2.18
N VAL A 48 8.25 -8.67 2.99
CA VAL A 48 7.60 -9.97 2.80
C VAL A 48 6.56 -9.86 1.69
N LYS A 49 6.64 -10.80 0.73
CA LYS A 49 5.68 -10.93 -0.37
C LYS A 49 4.35 -11.46 0.17
N LEU A 50 3.29 -10.66 0.03
CA LEU A 50 1.94 -10.98 0.47
C LEU A 50 1.07 -11.55 -0.65
N TYR A 51 1.38 -11.22 -1.90
CA TYR A 51 0.61 -11.63 -3.08
C TYR A 51 1.52 -11.63 -4.31
N SER A 52 1.22 -12.54 -5.24
CA SER A 52 1.78 -12.58 -6.61
C SER A 52 0.70 -13.10 -7.56
N SER A 53 0.38 -12.34 -8.59
CA SER A 53 -0.59 -12.78 -9.60
C SER A 53 -0.10 -13.97 -10.41
N LEU A 54 1.22 -14.14 -10.53
CA LEU A 54 1.80 -15.30 -11.21
C LEU A 54 1.58 -16.61 -10.42
N GLU A 55 1.69 -16.56 -9.09
CA GLU A 55 1.48 -17.72 -8.22
C GLU A 55 -0.01 -18.02 -8.01
N THR A 56 -0.85 -16.98 -8.01
CA THR A 56 -2.30 -17.11 -7.78
C THR A 56 -3.11 -16.36 -8.84
N PRO A 57 -3.18 -16.86 -10.09
CA PRO A 57 -3.83 -16.16 -11.21
C PRO A 57 -5.36 -16.04 -11.04
N SER A 58 -5.97 -16.94 -10.26
CA SER A 58 -7.40 -16.94 -9.98
C SER A 58 -7.80 -15.96 -8.86
N ILE A 59 -6.84 -15.45 -8.09
CA ILE A 59 -7.11 -14.58 -6.94
C ILE A 59 -6.93 -13.13 -7.38
N SER A 60 -7.94 -12.30 -7.13
CA SER A 60 -7.84 -10.86 -7.42
C SER A 60 -6.87 -10.16 -6.46
N PRO A 61 -5.95 -9.30 -6.94
CA PRO A 61 -5.07 -8.51 -6.07
C PRO A 61 -5.84 -7.54 -5.17
N LYS A 62 -7.07 -7.16 -5.58
CA LYS A 62 -7.92 -6.21 -4.87
C LYS A 62 -8.22 -6.62 -3.45
N GLU A 63 -8.73 -7.84 -3.25
CA GLU A 63 -9.16 -8.32 -1.93
C GLU A 63 -7.99 -8.39 -0.95
N THR A 64 -6.82 -8.85 -1.44
CA THR A 64 -5.62 -8.93 -0.61
C THR A 64 -5.15 -7.54 -0.17
N LEU A 65 -5.18 -6.56 -1.08
CA LEU A 65 -4.80 -5.19 -0.75
C LEU A 65 -5.82 -4.51 0.19
N GLU A 66 -7.12 -4.64 -0.07
CA GLU A 66 -8.17 -4.07 0.79
C GLU A 66 -8.12 -4.63 2.20
N ARG A 67 -7.81 -5.92 2.36
CA ARG A 67 -7.62 -6.55 3.67
C ARG A 67 -6.47 -5.91 4.44
N GLU A 68 -5.33 -5.67 3.79
CA GLU A 68 -4.18 -5.05 4.46
C GLU A 68 -4.40 -3.55 4.73
N LEU A 69 -5.08 -2.82 3.83
CA LEU A 69 -5.42 -1.41 4.03
C LEU A 69 -6.40 -1.20 5.19
N ASN A 70 -7.40 -2.08 5.33
CA ASN A 70 -8.40 -2.02 6.39
C ASN A 70 -7.99 -2.76 7.67
N ARG A 71 -6.80 -3.37 7.69
CA ARG A 71 -6.30 -4.12 8.83
C ARG A 71 -6.18 -3.20 10.04
N LYS A 72 -6.93 -3.50 11.11
CA LYS A 72 -6.83 -2.77 12.37
C LYS A 72 -5.42 -2.90 12.94
N TYR A 73 -4.73 -1.78 13.09
CA TYR A 73 -3.46 -1.72 13.80
C TYR A 73 -3.69 -2.01 15.29
N GLN A 74 -3.09 -3.07 15.81
CA GLN A 74 -3.13 -3.37 17.24
C GLN A 74 -2.01 -2.59 17.97
N GLY A 75 -2.33 -2.10 19.17
CA GLY A 75 -1.68 -0.96 19.86
C GLY A 75 -0.16 -0.99 20.10
N LYS A 76 0.54 -2.11 19.90
CA LYS A 76 2.02 -2.13 20.01
C LYS A 76 2.72 -1.41 18.86
N LYS A 77 2.21 -1.48 17.62
CA LYS A 77 2.80 -0.78 16.45
C LYS A 77 2.44 0.71 16.41
N PHE A 78 1.28 1.09 16.95
CA PHE A 78 0.84 2.49 17.04
C PHE A 78 1.76 3.31 17.96
N ASN A 79 2.13 2.76 19.13
CA ASN A 79 3.01 3.43 20.10
C ASN A 79 4.43 3.74 19.59
N ARG A 80 4.89 3.11 18.50
CA ARG A 80 6.19 3.41 17.90
C ARG A 80 6.15 4.65 17.00
N LEU A 81 5.03 4.89 16.31
CA LEU A 81 4.85 6.03 15.40
C LEU A 81 4.64 7.37 16.12
N TRP A 82 4.34 7.35 17.41
CA TRP A 82 4.09 8.55 18.23
C TRP A 82 5.21 8.84 19.25
N ARG A 83 6.32 8.09 19.20
CA ARG A 83 7.50 8.29 20.06
C ARG A 83 8.75 8.80 19.34
N GLU A 84 8.66 8.99 18.03
CA GLU A 84 9.66 9.64 17.16
C GLU A 84 9.06 10.97 16.68
#